data_AF-E1RE81-F1
#
_entry.id   AF-E1RE81-F1
#
_cell.length_a   1.000
_cell.length_b   1.000
_cell.length_c   1.000
_cell.angle_alpha   90.00
_cell.angle_beta   90.00
_cell.angle_gamma   90.00
#
_symmetry.space_group_name_H-M   'P 1'
#
loop_
_entity.id
_entity.type
_entity.pdbx_description
1 polymer ?
#
loop_
_entity_poly.entity_id
_entity_poly.type
_entity_poly.pdbx_seq_one_letter_code
_entity_poly.pdbx_strand_id
1 'polypeptide(L)' 'MNSVVLDVSVAAASLIVLILAVFALPMVLPAGYATLLALILFMACMSAGGYLISNTYKAQ' A
#
# COMPACT_ATOMS: atom_id res chain seq x y z
N MET A 1 -3.88 9.87 -17.86
CA MET A 1 -4.56 8.66 -17.31
C MET A 1 -5.64 9.17 -16.37
N ASN A 2 -6.87 8.65 -16.39
CA ASN A 2 -7.94 9.20 -15.54
C ASN A 2 -7.56 9.04 -14.06
N SER A 3 -7.47 10.14 -13.31
CA SER A 3 -6.90 10.13 -11.97
C SER A 3 -7.68 9.27 -10.98
N VAL A 4 -9.00 9.13 -11.19
CA VAL A 4 -9.86 8.22 -10.43
C VAL A 4 -9.41 6.76 -10.60
N VAL A 5 -8.97 6.37 -11.80
CA VAL A 5 -8.49 5.01 -12.08
C VAL A 5 -7.13 4.78 -11.42
N LEU A 6 -6.30 5.81 -11.31
CA LEU A 6 -4.99 5.74 -10.67
C LEU A 6 -5.13 5.59 -9.14
N ASP A 7 -6.07 6.32 -8.53
CA ASP A 7 -6.39 6.21 -7.10
C ASP A 7 -6.95 4.82 -6.75
N VAL A 8 -7.96 4.35 -7.50
CA VAL A 8 -8.55 3.02 -7.28
C VAL A 8 -7.53 1.90 -7.45
N SER A 9 -6.63 2.01 -8.44
CA SER A 9 -5.61 0.98 -8.68
C SER A 9 -4.53 0.96 -7.58
N VAL A 10 -4.11 2.12 -7.07
CA VAL A 10 -3.22 2.23 -5.92
C VAL A 10 -3.86 1.63 -4.66
N ALA A 11 -5.14 1.93 -4.41
CA ALA A 11 -5.87 1.38 -3.26
C ALA A 11 -5.98 -0.15 -3.36
N ALA A 12 -6.35 -0.68 -4.53
CA ALA A 12 -6.45 -2.11 -4.75
C ALA A 12 -5.08 -2.82 -4.60
N ALA A 13 -4.02 -2.27 -5.18
CA ALA A 13 -2.67 -2.82 -5.05
C ALA A 13 -2.19 -2.83 -3.59
N SER A 14 -2.41 -1.74 -2.86
CA SER A 14 -2.03 -1.64 -1.43
C SER A 14 -2.80 -2.64 -0.58
N LEU A 15 -4.09 -2.87 -0.87
CA LEU A 15 -4.90 -3.88 -0.19
C LEU A 15 -4.36 -5.30 -0.43
N ILE A 16 -3.97 -5.62 -1.67
CA ILE A 16 -3.37 -6.92 -2.01
C ILE A 16 -2.06 -7.11 -1.23
N VAL A 17 -1.21 -6.08 -1.17
CA VAL A 17 0.05 -6.11 -0.40
C VAL A 17 -0.23 -6.35 1.09
N LEU A 18 -1.24 -5.69 1.66
CA LEU A 18 -1.63 -5.89 3.06
C LEU A 18 -2.05 -7.35 3.31
N ILE A 19 -2.92 -7.90 2.46
CA ILE A 19 -3.37 -9.30 2.59
C ILE A 19 -2.17 -10.24 2.56
N LEU A 20 -1.29 -10.10 1.56
CA LEU A 20 -0.09 -10.93 1.45
C LEU A 20 0.82 -10.77 2.67
N ALA A 21 1.03 -9.55 3.16
CA ALA A 21 1.87 -9.27 4.32
C ALA A 21 1.32 -9.91 5.59
N VAL A 22 0.00 -9.87 5.81
CA VAL A 22 -0.64 -10.50 6.98
C VAL A 22 -0.43 -12.01 7.00
N PHE A 23 -0.44 -12.68 5.85
CA PHE A 23 -0.22 -14.14 5.79
C PHE A 23 1.27 -14.53 5.74
N ALA A 24 2.13 -13.72 5.12
CA ALA A 24 3.54 -14.04 4.92
C ALA A 24 4.43 -13.64 6.11
N LEU A 25 4.20 -12.48 6.73
CA LEU A 25 5.07 -11.97 7.80
C LEU A 25 5.10 -12.83 9.08
N PRO A 26 4.01 -13.51 9.49
CA PRO A 26 4.06 -14.42 10.63
C PRO A 26 5.02 -15.61 10.45
N MET A 27 5.46 -15.92 9.22
CA MET A 27 6.44 -16.97 8.97
C MET A 27 7.87 -16.57 9.36
N VAL A 28 8.14 -15.27 9.50
CA VAL A 28 9.48 -14.71 9.79
C VAL A 28 9.51 -13.87 11.06
N LEU A 29 8.37 -13.39 11.56
CA LEU A 29 8.25 -12.51 12.73
C LEU A 29 7.21 -13.03 13.71
N PRO A 30 7.35 -12.76 15.02
CA PRO A 30 6.30 -13.05 16.00
C PRO A 30 5.01 -12.31 15.64
N ALA A 31 3.86 -12.97 15.86
CA ALA A 31 2.55 -12.53 15.37
C ALA A 31 2.20 -11.06 15.71
N GLY A 32 2.55 -10.58 16.90
CA GLY A 32 2.29 -9.20 17.32
C GLY A 32 3.10 -8.15 16.53
N TYR A 33 4.33 -8.48 16.14
CA TYR A 33 5.18 -7.58 15.33
C TYR A 33 4.84 -7.69 13.84
N ALA A 34 4.45 -8.88 13.38
CA ALA A 34 4.06 -9.13 11.98
C ALA A 34 2.85 -8.29 11.56
N THR A 35 1.82 -8.20 12.42
CA THR A 35 0.62 -7.40 12.13
C THR A 35 0.92 -5.90 12.11
N LEU A 36 1.72 -5.41 13.05
CA LEU A 36 2.16 -4.01 13.08
C LEU A 36 2.95 -3.65 11.82
N LEU A 37 3.88 -4.51 11.41
CA LEU A 37 4.68 -4.27 10.20
C LEU A 37 3.81 -4.30 8.93
N ALA A 38 2.83 -5.21 8.85
CA ALA A 38 1.89 -5.26 7.73
C ALA A 38 1.08 -3.96 7.60
N LEU A 39 0.63 -3.39 8.72
CA LEU A 39 -0.09 -2.11 8.75
C LEU A 39 0.81 -0.94 8.35
N ILE A 40 2.04 -0.89 8.85
CA ILE A 40 3.01 0.14 8.47
C ILE A 40 3.30 0.07 6.96
N LEU A 41 3.49 -1.15 6.42
CA LEU A 41 3.73 -1.36 5.00
C LEU A 41 2.53 -0.88 4.16
N PHE A 42 1.30 -1.19 4.57
CA PHE A 42 0.10 -0.71 3.91
C PHE A 42 0.01 0.82 3.88
N MET A 43 0.25 1.48 5.02
CA MET A 43 0.26 2.94 5.09
C MET A 43 1.36 3.55 4.20
N ALA A 44 2.54 2.92 4.14
CA ALA A 44 3.62 3.34 3.27
C ALA A 44 3.24 3.22 1.78
N CYS A 45 2.60 2.12 1.37
CA CYS A 45 2.11 1.94 0.00
C CYS A 45 1.06 2.99 -0.40
N MET A 46 0.07 3.24 0.46
CA MET A 46 -0.94 4.28 0.23
C MET A 46 -0.32 5.68 0.14
N SER A 47 0.65 5.98 1.01
CA SER A 47 1.35 7.28 1.01
C SER A 47 2.20 7.46 -0.24
N ALA A 48 2.95 6.43 -0.64
CA ALA A 48 3.75 6.45 -1.86
C ALA A 48 2.86 6.59 -3.12
N GLY A 49 1.76 5.84 -3.17
CA GLY A 49 0.80 5.93 -4.27
C GLY A 49 0.12 7.30 -4.36
N GLY A 50 -0.28 7.87 -3.21
CA GLY A 50 -0.81 9.24 -3.15
C GLY A 50 0.20 10.29 -3.61
N TYR A 51 1.47 10.13 -3.27
CA TYR A 51 2.56 10.99 -3.77
C TYR A 51 2.70 10.89 -5.30
N LEU A 52 2.68 9.68 -5.87
CA LEU A 52 2.78 9.47 -7.32
C LEU A 52 1.57 10.06 -8.07
N ILE A 53 0.37 9.89 -7.53
CA ILE A 53 -0.85 10.51 -8.04
C ILE A 53 -0.68 12.04 -8.04
N SER A 54 -0.30 12.63 -6.90
CA SER A 54 -0.08 14.09 -6.75
C SER A 54 0.98 14.63 -7.72
N ASN A 55 2.08 13.90 -7.92
CA ASN A 55 3.14 14.31 -8.82
C ASN A 55 2.71 14.22 -10.30
N THR A 56 1.87 13.23 -10.64
CA THR A 56 1.27 13.11 -11.99
C THR A 56 0.36 14.30 -12.28
N TYR A 57 -0.36 14.81 -11.27
CA TYR A 57 -1.16 16.03 -11.41
C TYR A 57 -0.32 17.29 -11.66
N LYS A 58 0.86 17.42 -11.04
CA LYS A 58 1.73 18.60 -11.24
C LYS A 58 2.42 18.64 -12.61
N ALA A 59 2.48 17.50 -13.30
CA ALA A 59 3.14 17.35 -14.60
C ALA A 59 2.19 17.54 -15.80
N GLN A 60 0.86 17.63 -15.57
CA GLN A 60 -0.15 17.96 -16.58
C GLN A 60 -0.52 19.45 -16.53
#